data_AF-A0A928LTH6-F1
#
_entry.id   AF-A0A928LTH6-F1
#
_cell.length_a   1.000
_cell.length_b   1.000
_cell.length_c   1.000
_cell.angle_alpha   90.00
_cell.angle_beta   90.00
_cell.angle_gamma   90.00
#
_symmetry.space_group_name_H-M   'P 1'
#
loop_
_entity.id
_entity.type
_entity.pdbx_description
1 polymer ?
#
loop_
_entity_poly.entity_id
_entity_poly.type
_entity_poly.pdbx_seq_one_letter_code
_entity_poly.pdbx_strand_id
1 'polypeptide(L)'
;MYTDLLGKQRIKLNLHMHTTNSDGGKSPEDAVAFYKAAGYDAVALTDHWKFHPSKAIDGMRILSGIEYNIPGRDATVGVCHILGLGCKEEPNIGKEDSMQKMVDEIIRCGGLPVMAHPAWSLNMPEDALSLNGLEVTEIYNSVSDAHNSSRPYSGYFVDAVASHGKQLALLATDDTHFYDGSDDTKAWIMLECAADATDDALLQAIRDRKFYATQGPEVHIWREGDEVKLRCSPACRISLFSNIVINSGFCIRGENLTEHSCPIQPMQSYIRAEVTDAEGKVAWSNILDLR
;
A
#
# COMPACT_ATOMS: atom_id res chain seq x y z
N MET A 1 -16.00 -8.08 7.39
CA MET A 1 -15.93 -8.80 6.09
C MET A 1 -16.88 -8.19 5.08
N TYR A 2 -16.33 -7.92 3.89
CA TYR A 2 -16.99 -7.27 2.76
C TYR A 2 -17.01 -8.26 1.58
N THR A 3 -18.04 -8.23 0.74
CA THR A 3 -18.07 -9.01 -0.50
C THR A 3 -17.85 -8.06 -1.66
N ASP A 4 -16.79 -8.28 -2.46
CA ASP A 4 -16.46 -7.42 -3.60
C ASP A 4 -17.31 -7.73 -4.86
N LEU A 5 -17.14 -6.93 -5.91
CA LEU A 5 -17.81 -7.10 -7.21
C LEU A 5 -17.53 -8.44 -7.91
N LEU A 6 -16.54 -9.21 -7.47
CA LEU A 6 -16.23 -10.56 -7.95
C LEU A 6 -16.74 -11.66 -7.01
N GLY A 7 -17.48 -11.30 -5.96
CA GLY A 7 -18.02 -12.24 -4.97
C GLY A 7 -17.00 -12.73 -3.94
N LYS A 8 -15.80 -12.14 -3.89
CA LYS A 8 -14.74 -12.55 -2.97
C LYS A 8 -14.92 -11.89 -1.61
N GLN A 9 -14.63 -12.63 -0.56
CA GLN A 9 -14.61 -12.09 0.80
C GLN A 9 -13.34 -11.26 1.02
N ARG A 10 -13.53 -10.06 1.56
CA ARG A 10 -12.48 -9.07 1.82
C ARG A 10 -12.50 -8.62 3.28
N ILE A 11 -11.33 -8.24 3.76
CA ILE A 11 -11.13 -7.53 5.01
C ILE A 11 -10.46 -6.18 4.73
N LYS A 12 -10.83 -5.16 5.50
CA LYS A 12 -10.37 -3.77 5.38
C LYS A 12 -9.21 -3.51 6.36
N LEU A 13 -8.04 -3.11 5.85
CA LEU A 13 -6.82 -2.94 6.65
C LEU A 13 -6.20 -1.55 6.45
N ASN A 14 -5.81 -0.89 7.56
CA ASN A 14 -4.80 0.18 7.54
C ASN A 14 -3.48 -0.38 8.07
N LEU A 15 -2.39 -0.21 7.33
CA LEU A 15 -1.10 -0.84 7.62
C LEU A 15 0.00 0.16 7.98
N HIS A 16 -0.32 1.44 8.10
CA HIS A 16 0.61 2.48 8.52
C HIS A 16 -0.14 3.50 9.38
N MET A 17 0.24 3.62 10.64
CA MET A 17 -0.29 4.62 11.58
C MET A 17 0.58 4.75 12.82
N HIS A 18 0.56 5.94 13.41
CA HIS A 18 1.38 6.33 14.55
C HIS A 18 0.54 6.67 15.75
N THR A 19 1.09 6.43 16.93
CA THR A 19 0.44 6.66 18.22
C THR A 19 1.32 7.56 19.09
N THR A 20 0.89 7.80 20.32
CA THR A 20 1.72 8.51 21.31
C THR A 20 2.99 7.75 21.71
N ASN A 21 3.23 6.54 21.18
CA ASN A 21 4.46 5.81 21.38
C ASN A 21 5.62 6.29 20.48
N SER A 22 5.32 7.01 19.39
CA SER A 22 6.26 7.87 18.67
C SER A 22 5.79 9.32 18.68
N ASP A 23 5.08 9.74 17.64
CA ASP A 23 4.75 11.12 17.30
C ASP A 23 3.30 11.30 16.79
N GLY A 24 2.47 10.27 16.96
CA GLY A 24 1.02 10.35 16.76
C GLY A 24 0.28 10.96 17.96
N GLY A 25 -0.95 11.42 17.70
CA GLY A 25 -1.78 12.18 18.64
C GLY A 25 -2.75 11.36 19.49
N LYS A 26 -2.83 10.04 19.29
CA LYS A 26 -3.69 9.13 20.07
C LYS A 26 -2.90 8.02 20.74
N SER A 27 -3.35 7.59 21.92
CA SER A 27 -2.83 6.38 22.56
C SER A 27 -3.04 5.16 21.66
N PRO A 28 -2.24 4.08 21.78
CA PRO A 28 -2.47 2.85 21.02
C PRO A 28 -3.90 2.33 21.15
N GLU A 29 -4.48 2.36 22.34
CA GLU A 29 -5.84 1.90 22.61
C GLU A 29 -6.89 2.79 21.93
N ASP A 30 -6.74 4.12 22.01
CA ASP A 30 -7.67 5.07 21.39
C ASP A 30 -7.58 5.05 19.86
N ALA A 31 -6.37 4.89 19.32
CA ALA A 31 -6.12 4.79 17.89
C ALA A 31 -6.76 3.53 17.30
N VAL A 32 -6.62 2.40 17.98
CA VAL A 32 -7.29 1.15 17.58
C VAL A 32 -8.80 1.28 17.69
N ALA A 33 -9.32 1.83 18.79
CA ALA A 33 -10.76 2.03 18.96
C ALA A 33 -11.35 2.94 17.86
N PHE A 34 -10.60 3.96 17.45
CA PHE A 34 -10.96 4.86 16.36
C PHE A 34 -11.11 4.11 15.02
N TYR A 35 -10.09 3.36 14.61
CA TYR A 35 -10.13 2.58 13.37
C TYR A 35 -11.18 1.46 13.40
N LYS A 36 -11.37 0.82 14.56
CA LYS A 36 -12.46 -0.16 14.78
C LYS A 36 -13.83 0.46 14.53
N ALA A 37 -14.07 1.65 15.09
CA ALA A 37 -15.32 2.38 14.90
C ALA A 37 -15.54 2.81 13.43
N ALA A 38 -14.46 3.02 12.68
CA ALA A 38 -14.48 3.29 11.24
C ALA A 38 -14.64 2.04 10.35
N GLY A 39 -14.87 0.86 10.95
CA GLY A 39 -15.19 -0.38 10.22
C GLY A 39 -13.99 -1.13 9.65
N TYR A 40 -12.77 -0.87 10.15
CA TYR A 40 -11.59 -1.65 9.79
C TYR A 40 -11.61 -3.01 10.50
N ASP A 41 -11.19 -4.06 9.81
CA ASP A 41 -11.11 -5.41 10.37
C ASP A 41 -9.77 -5.65 11.09
N ALA A 42 -8.69 -4.99 10.67
CA ALA A 42 -7.38 -5.04 11.32
C ALA A 42 -6.56 -3.76 11.06
N VAL A 43 -5.60 -3.49 11.94
CA VAL A 43 -4.58 -2.44 11.77
C VAL A 43 -3.17 -2.94 12.11
N ALA A 44 -2.15 -2.24 11.63
CA ALA A 44 -0.79 -2.36 12.13
C ALA A 44 -0.39 -1.05 12.83
N LEU A 45 0.13 -1.13 14.06
CA LEU A 45 0.72 0.02 14.74
C LEU A 45 2.20 0.09 14.35
N THR A 46 2.62 1.18 13.71
CA THR A 46 3.93 1.30 13.07
C THR A 46 4.73 2.48 13.61
N ASP A 47 4.58 2.78 14.91
CA ASP A 47 5.32 3.83 15.60
C ASP A 47 6.83 3.80 15.27
N HIS A 48 7.42 4.97 15.03
CA HIS A 48 8.84 5.11 14.69
C HIS A 48 9.76 4.46 15.73
N TRP A 49 10.61 3.53 15.28
CA TRP A 49 11.59 2.80 16.10
C TRP A 49 10.99 2.10 17.34
N LYS A 50 9.69 1.79 17.30
CA LYS A 50 9.00 1.10 18.38
C LYS A 50 8.32 -0.14 17.84
N PHE A 51 8.75 -1.31 18.32
CA PHE A 51 8.13 -2.56 17.92
C PHE A 51 6.83 -2.82 18.68
N HIS A 52 5.76 -3.07 17.94
CA HIS A 52 4.47 -3.49 18.44
C HIS A 52 4.22 -4.95 18.06
N PRO A 53 4.16 -5.90 19.01
CA PRO A 53 3.89 -7.30 18.68
C PRO A 53 2.42 -7.52 18.30
N SER A 54 2.16 -8.57 17.52
CA SER A 54 0.80 -8.96 17.14
C SER A 54 -0.03 -9.28 18.37
N LYS A 55 -1.24 -8.73 18.44
CA LYS A 55 -2.18 -8.94 19.54
C LYS A 55 -3.61 -8.62 19.11
N ALA A 56 -4.55 -8.79 20.02
CA ALA A 56 -5.89 -8.22 19.89
C ALA A 56 -6.10 -7.13 20.95
N ILE A 57 -6.62 -5.98 20.54
CA ILE A 57 -7.08 -4.93 21.46
C ILE A 57 -8.59 -4.81 21.26
N ASP A 58 -9.36 -5.01 22.33
CA ASP A 58 -10.83 -4.99 22.29
C ASP A 58 -11.41 -5.84 21.14
N GLY A 59 -10.84 -7.02 20.88
CA GLY A 59 -11.28 -7.90 19.79
C GLY A 59 -10.95 -7.43 18.37
N MET A 60 -10.34 -6.26 18.18
CA MET A 60 -9.73 -5.86 16.91
C MET A 60 -8.35 -6.48 16.80
N ARG A 61 -8.05 -7.06 15.63
CA ARG A 61 -6.73 -7.63 15.33
C ARG A 61 -5.71 -6.53 15.09
N ILE A 62 -4.57 -6.64 15.77
CA ILE A 62 -3.39 -5.82 15.58
C ILE A 62 -2.29 -6.68 14.99
N LEU A 63 -1.92 -6.39 13.75
CA LEU A 63 -0.73 -6.98 13.12
C LEU A 63 0.51 -6.32 13.72
N SER A 64 1.58 -7.09 13.96
CA SER A 64 2.82 -6.49 14.42
C SER A 64 3.36 -5.47 13.43
N GLY A 65 3.97 -4.42 13.95
CA GLY A 65 4.41 -3.28 13.16
C GLY A 65 5.51 -2.49 13.84
N ILE A 66 6.30 -1.83 13.00
CA ILE A 66 7.33 -0.84 13.34
C ILE A 66 7.65 -0.08 12.07
N GLU A 67 7.97 1.20 12.18
CA GLU A 67 8.59 1.97 11.09
C GLU A 67 10.03 2.34 11.45
N TYR A 68 10.95 2.02 10.55
CA TYR A 68 12.33 2.48 10.60
C TYR A 68 12.50 3.66 9.65
N ASN A 69 13.06 4.75 10.12
CA ASN A 69 13.41 5.89 9.27
C ASN A 69 14.90 6.18 9.32
N ILE A 70 15.49 6.41 8.15
CA ILE A 70 16.84 6.97 8.04
C ILE A 70 16.75 8.47 8.35
N PRO A 71 17.49 8.96 9.36
CA PRO A 71 17.42 10.35 9.76
C PRO A 71 17.93 11.27 8.65
N GLY A 72 17.07 12.20 8.21
CA GLY A 72 17.43 13.23 7.25
C GLY A 72 16.23 14.16 7.02
N ARG A 73 16.49 15.47 6.91
CA ARG A 73 15.52 16.45 6.39
C ARG A 73 15.87 16.92 4.99
N ASP A 74 16.95 16.38 4.45
CA ASP A 74 17.53 16.75 3.17
C ASP A 74 17.57 15.51 2.29
N ALA A 75 16.77 15.51 1.23
CA ALA A 75 16.71 14.38 0.30
C ALA A 75 18.07 14.11 -0.37
N THR A 76 19.00 15.08 -0.39
CA THR A 76 20.35 14.88 -0.94
C THR A 76 21.23 13.97 -0.06
N VAL A 77 20.88 13.80 1.22
CA VAL A 77 21.57 12.87 2.13
C VAL A 77 20.85 11.52 2.28
N GLY A 78 19.70 11.36 1.60
CA GLY A 78 18.86 10.17 1.66
C GLY A 78 17.84 10.24 2.79
N VAL A 79 16.56 10.29 2.43
CA VAL A 79 15.42 10.10 3.34
C VAL A 79 14.71 8.84 2.89
N CYS A 80 14.55 7.86 3.76
CA CYS A 80 13.84 6.62 3.44
C CYS A 80 13.23 6.02 4.69
N HIS A 81 12.02 5.52 4.55
CA HIS A 81 11.26 4.88 5.61
C HIS A 81 10.88 3.46 5.19
N ILE A 82 11.09 2.50 6.09
CA ILE A 82 10.81 1.09 5.88
C ILE A 82 9.91 0.58 7.01
N LEU A 83 8.72 0.09 6.67
CA LEU A 83 7.87 -0.62 7.61
C LEU A 83 8.31 -2.08 7.74
N GLY A 84 8.31 -2.59 8.96
CA GLY A 84 8.38 -4.02 9.26
C GLY A 84 7.02 -4.54 9.70
N LEU A 85 6.25 -5.14 8.78
CA LEU A 85 4.91 -5.64 9.09
C LEU A 85 4.93 -7.14 9.39
N GLY A 86 4.26 -7.57 10.45
CA GLY A 86 4.04 -8.98 10.75
C GLY A 86 5.29 -9.76 11.20
N CYS A 87 6.32 -9.07 11.69
CA CYS A 87 7.49 -9.70 12.32
C CYS A 87 7.09 -10.51 13.57
N LYS A 88 7.64 -11.72 13.72
CA LYS A 88 7.40 -12.63 14.85
C LYS A 88 8.15 -12.22 16.12
N GLU A 89 9.23 -11.47 15.96
CA GLU A 89 10.06 -10.88 16.99
C GLU A 89 10.53 -9.50 16.53
N GLU A 90 11.03 -8.69 17.46
CA GLU A 90 11.59 -7.37 17.13
C GLU A 90 12.84 -7.53 16.25
N PRO A 91 12.87 -6.92 15.05
CA PRO A 91 14.05 -6.98 14.20
C PRO A 91 15.25 -6.26 14.84
N ASN A 92 16.44 -6.87 14.76
CA ASN A 92 17.65 -6.34 15.39
C ASN A 92 18.32 -5.28 14.50
N ILE A 93 17.75 -4.08 14.51
CA ILE A 93 18.14 -2.95 13.67
C ILE A 93 18.51 -1.75 14.55
N GLY A 94 19.67 -1.14 14.28
CA GLY A 94 20.12 0.12 14.86
C GLY A 94 20.01 1.30 13.88
N LYS A 95 20.08 2.52 14.41
CA LYS A 95 19.91 3.77 13.62
C LYS A 95 20.94 4.01 12.53
N GLU A 96 22.11 3.40 12.65
CA GLU A 96 23.21 3.51 11.68
C GLU A 96 23.22 2.35 10.67
N ASP A 97 22.27 1.42 10.78
CA ASP A 97 22.19 0.28 9.87
C ASP A 97 21.68 0.71 8.49
N SER A 98 22.13 0.01 7.45
CA SER A 98 21.72 0.27 6.08
C SER A 98 20.28 -0.17 5.82
N MET A 99 19.63 0.44 4.81
CA MET A 99 18.32 0.00 4.33
C MET A 99 18.29 -1.49 3.98
N GLN A 100 19.35 -2.02 3.37
CA GLN A 100 19.42 -3.44 3.04
C GLN A 100 19.39 -4.31 4.30
N LYS A 101 20.13 -3.93 5.36
CA LYS A 101 20.08 -4.65 6.63
C LYS A 101 18.69 -4.56 7.27
N MET A 102 18.01 -3.42 7.16
CA MET A 102 16.63 -3.29 7.64
C MET A 102 15.70 -4.30 6.95
N VAL A 103 15.76 -4.36 5.62
CA VAL A 103 14.99 -5.31 4.81
C VAL A 103 15.31 -6.76 5.19
N ASP A 104 16.60 -7.10 5.30
CA ASP A 104 17.04 -8.46 5.61
C ASP A 104 16.57 -8.92 7.00
N GLU A 105 16.66 -8.05 8.02
CA GLU A 105 16.22 -8.37 9.38
C GLU A 105 14.69 -8.50 9.50
N ILE A 106 13.93 -7.66 8.78
CA ILE A 106 12.46 -7.80 8.71
C ILE A 106 12.10 -9.17 8.13
N ILE A 107 12.73 -9.57 7.02
CA ILE A 107 12.50 -10.87 6.38
C ILE A 107 12.93 -12.02 7.32
N ARG A 108 14.08 -11.90 7.99
CA ARG A 108 14.57 -12.89 8.96
C ARG A 108 13.56 -13.13 10.08
N CYS A 109 12.87 -12.08 10.52
CA CYS A 109 11.82 -12.15 11.55
C CYS A 109 10.47 -12.64 11.00
N GLY A 110 10.39 -13.04 9.73
CA GLY A 110 9.19 -13.51 9.06
C GLY A 110 8.24 -12.40 8.58
N GLY A 111 8.64 -11.14 8.74
CA GLY A 111 7.85 -9.97 8.38
C GLY A 111 7.91 -9.62 6.89
N LEU A 112 7.25 -8.53 6.56
CA LEU A 112 7.15 -7.97 5.22
C LEU A 112 7.75 -6.56 5.21
N PRO A 113 8.87 -6.34 4.51
CA PRO A 113 9.45 -5.00 4.37
C PRO A 113 8.64 -4.18 3.36
N VAL A 114 8.25 -2.98 3.76
CA VAL A 114 7.50 -2.03 2.92
C VAL A 114 8.27 -0.73 2.82
N MET A 115 8.52 -0.22 1.60
CA MET A 115 9.02 1.15 1.42
C MET A 115 7.86 2.14 1.53
N ALA A 116 7.86 2.94 2.58
CA ALA A 116 6.81 3.91 2.87
C ALA A 116 6.99 5.21 2.09
N HIS A 117 5.86 5.78 1.66
CA HIS A 117 5.69 7.10 1.04
C HIS A 117 6.89 7.63 0.20
N PRO A 118 7.36 6.89 -0.83
CA PRO A 118 8.57 7.26 -1.55
C PRO A 118 8.47 8.63 -2.24
N ALA A 119 7.28 9.07 -2.66
CA ALA A 119 7.07 10.41 -3.21
C ALA A 119 7.34 11.53 -2.19
N TRP A 120 6.92 11.36 -0.93
CA TRP A 120 7.17 12.31 0.14
C TRP A 120 8.68 12.40 0.45
N SER A 121 9.32 11.24 0.55
CA SER A 121 10.76 11.08 0.84
C SER A 121 11.67 11.44 -0.33
N LEU A 122 11.11 11.73 -1.52
CA LEU A 122 11.87 11.95 -2.77
C LEU A 122 12.77 10.76 -3.13
N ASN A 123 12.32 9.54 -2.85
CA ASN A 123 13.06 8.34 -3.25
C ASN A 123 13.08 8.18 -4.76
N MET A 124 14.24 7.74 -5.24
CA MET A 124 14.47 7.48 -6.65
C MET A 124 14.24 5.99 -6.94
N PRO A 125 13.84 5.60 -8.16
CA PRO A 125 13.63 4.19 -8.51
C PRO A 125 14.82 3.28 -8.17
N GLU A 126 16.05 3.81 -8.28
CA GLU A 126 17.29 3.13 -7.93
C GLU A 126 17.34 2.69 -6.46
N ASP A 127 16.74 3.47 -5.55
CA ASP A 127 16.67 3.14 -4.12
C ASP A 127 15.94 1.80 -3.93
N ALA A 128 14.76 1.64 -4.52
CA ALA A 128 14.04 0.37 -4.48
C ALA A 128 14.72 -0.73 -5.29
N LEU A 129 15.26 -0.44 -6.47
CA LEU A 129 15.91 -1.44 -7.32
C LEU A 129 17.15 -2.06 -6.63
N SER A 130 17.86 -1.28 -5.81
CA SER A 130 19.05 -1.73 -5.08
C SER A 130 18.76 -2.66 -3.90
N LEU A 131 17.54 -2.66 -3.36
CA LEU A 131 17.18 -3.41 -2.15
C LEU A 131 16.71 -4.84 -2.44
N ASN A 132 17.55 -5.83 -2.23
CA ASN A 132 17.17 -7.24 -2.36
C ASN A 132 16.13 -7.60 -1.30
N GLY A 133 15.07 -8.31 -1.69
CA GLY A 133 14.00 -8.72 -0.76
C GLY A 133 12.91 -7.68 -0.50
N LEU A 134 13.02 -6.46 -1.03
CA LEU A 134 11.90 -5.50 -0.98
C LEU A 134 10.78 -5.94 -1.95
N GLU A 135 9.59 -6.23 -1.40
CA GLU A 135 8.44 -6.77 -2.14
C GLU A 135 7.25 -5.79 -2.23
N VAL A 136 7.20 -4.76 -1.38
CA VAL A 136 6.01 -3.91 -1.20
C VAL A 136 6.40 -2.44 -1.07
N THR A 137 5.54 -1.55 -1.56
CA THR A 137 5.66 -0.10 -1.36
C THR A 137 4.28 0.55 -1.26
N GLU A 138 4.24 1.77 -0.74
CA GLU A 138 3.04 2.60 -0.75
C GLU A 138 2.88 3.35 -2.08
N ILE A 139 1.79 3.07 -2.79
CA ILE A 139 1.36 3.85 -3.96
C ILE A 139 0.69 5.16 -3.54
N TYR A 140 0.03 5.17 -2.37
CA TYR A 140 -0.64 6.34 -1.81
C TYR A 140 -0.48 6.39 -0.29
N ASN A 141 -0.19 7.57 0.25
CA ASN A 141 -0.03 7.82 1.68
C ASN A 141 -0.79 9.11 2.07
N SER A 142 -1.76 9.01 2.96
CA SER A 142 -2.71 10.11 3.24
C SER A 142 -2.08 11.30 3.96
N VAL A 143 -1.26 11.07 4.99
CA VAL A 143 -0.60 12.18 5.72
C VAL A 143 0.35 12.97 4.83
N SER A 144 0.90 12.34 3.79
CA SER A 144 1.73 13.03 2.79
C SER A 144 0.95 14.02 1.92
N ASP A 145 -0.38 13.92 1.85
CA ASP A 145 -1.26 14.97 1.33
C ASP A 145 -1.61 16.00 2.40
N ALA A 146 -1.82 15.52 3.63
CA ALA A 146 -2.22 16.33 4.77
C ALA A 146 -1.10 17.33 5.13
N HIS A 147 -1.46 18.61 5.16
CA HIS A 147 -0.60 19.72 5.59
C HIS A 147 0.49 20.15 4.59
N ASN A 148 1.72 19.61 4.69
CA ASN A 148 2.91 20.39 4.29
C ASN A 148 3.59 19.96 2.99
N SER A 149 3.39 18.72 2.53
CA SER A 149 4.13 18.17 1.38
C SER A 149 3.32 18.14 0.09
N SER A 150 2.02 17.84 0.18
CA SER A 150 1.14 17.57 -0.98
C SER A 150 1.77 16.57 -1.97
N ARG A 151 2.37 15.50 -1.44
CA ARG A 151 3.03 14.42 -2.21
C ARG A 151 2.52 13.03 -1.80
N PRO A 152 1.21 12.78 -1.82
CA PRO A 152 0.69 11.49 -1.37
C PRO A 152 0.90 10.36 -2.36
N TYR A 153 1.10 10.66 -3.65
CA TYR A 153 0.99 9.69 -4.74
C TYR A 153 2.34 9.33 -5.35
N SER A 154 2.66 8.04 -5.35
CA SER A 154 3.94 7.46 -5.77
C SER A 154 3.90 6.78 -7.15
N GLY A 155 2.93 7.12 -8.01
CA GLY A 155 2.73 6.44 -9.31
C GLY A 155 3.94 6.43 -10.22
N TYR A 156 4.62 7.57 -10.38
CA TYR A 156 5.84 7.65 -11.20
C TYR A 156 6.92 6.69 -10.68
N PHE A 157 7.16 6.70 -9.37
CA PHE A 157 8.14 5.83 -8.73
C PHE A 157 7.81 4.35 -9.00
N VAL A 158 6.56 3.95 -8.74
CA VAL A 158 6.09 2.58 -8.94
C VAL A 158 6.23 2.13 -10.40
N ASP A 159 5.82 2.96 -11.35
CA ASP A 159 5.87 2.64 -12.78
C ASP A 159 7.32 2.58 -13.30
N ALA A 160 8.20 3.46 -12.82
CA ALA A 160 9.61 3.43 -13.15
C ALA A 160 10.29 2.16 -12.61
N VAL A 161 10.04 1.78 -11.36
CA VAL A 161 10.58 0.56 -10.75
C VAL A 161 10.08 -0.70 -11.47
N ALA A 162 8.78 -0.75 -11.79
CA ALA A 162 8.17 -1.85 -12.55
C ALA A 162 8.74 -1.99 -13.97
N SER A 163 9.00 -0.87 -14.65
CA SER A 163 9.60 -0.84 -15.99
C SER A 163 11.03 -1.38 -16.01
N HIS A 164 11.73 -1.37 -14.87
CA HIS A 164 13.06 -1.95 -14.69
C HIS A 164 13.04 -3.36 -14.11
N GLY A 165 11.88 -4.04 -14.15
CA GLY A 165 11.75 -5.47 -13.87
C GLY A 165 11.44 -5.84 -12.43
N LYS A 166 11.31 -4.85 -11.52
CA LYS A 166 10.91 -5.07 -10.13
C LYS A 166 9.47 -4.64 -9.92
N GLN A 167 8.57 -5.59 -9.74
CA GLN A 167 7.16 -5.30 -9.49
C GLN A 167 6.87 -5.43 -7.99
N LEU A 168 6.51 -4.32 -7.35
CA LEU A 168 6.15 -4.27 -5.93
C LEU A 168 4.64 -4.40 -5.76
N ALA A 169 4.19 -4.99 -4.65
CA ALA A 169 2.79 -4.87 -4.22
C ALA A 169 2.52 -3.43 -3.74
N LEU A 170 1.31 -2.93 -3.99
CA LEU A 170 0.99 -1.50 -3.92
C LEU A 170 -0.02 -1.19 -2.82
N LEU A 171 0.45 -0.76 -1.65
CA LEU A 171 -0.42 -0.37 -0.53
C LEU A 171 -0.91 1.07 -0.68
N ALA A 172 -2.16 1.33 -0.29
CA ALA A 172 -2.56 2.67 0.10
C ALA A 172 -2.82 2.67 1.61
N THR A 173 -2.25 3.64 2.29
CA THR A 173 -2.23 3.72 3.75
C THR A 173 -2.50 5.15 4.20
N ASP A 174 -2.87 5.28 5.46
CA ASP A 174 -3.16 6.58 6.04
C ASP A 174 -1.91 7.26 6.61
N ASP A 175 -1.04 6.48 7.28
CA ASP A 175 0.12 7.01 8.00
C ASP A 175 -0.31 8.09 9.00
N THR A 176 -1.39 7.77 9.73
CA THR A 176 -2.08 8.73 10.59
C THR A 176 -1.22 9.14 11.77
N HIS A 177 -1.10 10.45 11.95
CA HIS A 177 -0.49 11.09 13.11
C HIS A 177 -1.50 11.99 13.84
N PHE A 178 -2.31 12.76 13.13
CA PHE A 178 -3.10 13.86 13.72
C PHE A 178 -4.45 13.40 14.25
N TYR A 179 -5.12 12.48 13.55
CA TYR A 179 -6.46 12.00 13.91
C TYR A 179 -7.52 13.12 14.04
N ASP A 180 -7.41 14.15 13.19
CA ASP A 180 -8.29 15.31 13.14
C ASP A 180 -9.23 15.31 11.91
N GLY A 181 -9.27 14.19 11.19
CA GLY A 181 -10.02 14.01 9.96
C GLY A 181 -9.25 14.40 8.70
N SER A 182 -7.97 14.82 8.79
CA SER A 182 -7.16 15.16 7.62
C SER A 182 -6.37 13.97 7.06
N ASP A 183 -5.86 13.10 7.94
CA ASP A 183 -4.92 12.01 7.63
C ASP A 183 -5.39 10.63 8.11
N ASP A 184 -6.63 10.54 8.62
CA ASP A 184 -7.22 9.30 9.11
C ASP A 184 -8.36 8.82 8.22
N THR A 185 -8.43 7.49 8.05
CA THR A 185 -9.51 6.78 7.33
C THR A 185 -9.70 7.21 5.87
N LYS A 186 -8.64 7.67 5.21
CA LYS A 186 -8.66 8.17 3.83
C LYS A 186 -8.27 7.10 2.82
N ALA A 187 -7.40 6.17 3.20
CA ALA A 187 -6.89 5.14 2.32
C ALA A 187 -6.62 3.81 3.06
N TRP A 188 -6.82 2.70 2.35
CA TRP A 188 -6.67 1.36 2.91
C TRP A 188 -6.48 0.32 1.81
N ILE A 189 -6.28 -0.94 2.21
CA ILE A 189 -6.38 -2.08 1.31
C ILE A 189 -7.61 -2.93 1.61
N MET A 190 -8.17 -3.53 0.56
CA MET A 190 -9.23 -4.55 0.64
C MET A 190 -8.63 -5.91 0.30
N LEU A 191 -8.20 -6.63 1.33
CA LEU A 191 -7.46 -7.88 1.20
C LEU A 191 -8.39 -9.09 1.14
N GLU A 192 -8.22 -9.95 0.13
CA GLU A 192 -8.91 -11.25 0.07
C GLU A 192 -8.28 -12.19 1.08
N CYS A 193 -9.00 -12.37 2.18
CA CYS A 193 -8.59 -13.23 3.28
C CYS A 193 -9.83 -13.67 4.05
N ALA A 194 -9.76 -14.85 4.67
CA ALA A 194 -10.78 -15.29 5.61
C ALA A 194 -10.72 -14.46 6.91
N ALA A 195 -11.85 -14.26 7.58
CA ALA A 195 -11.90 -13.49 8.84
C ALA A 195 -10.99 -14.06 9.94
N ASP A 196 -10.79 -15.37 9.95
CA ASP A 196 -10.00 -16.13 10.93
C ASP A 196 -8.59 -16.47 10.44
N ALA A 197 -8.16 -15.89 9.31
CA ALA A 197 -6.83 -16.15 8.74
C ALA A 197 -5.70 -15.77 9.72
N THR A 198 -4.59 -16.51 9.70
CA THR A 198 -3.40 -16.20 10.52
C THR A 198 -2.61 -14.99 9.99
N ASP A 199 -1.69 -14.44 10.79
CA ASP A 199 -0.86 -13.29 10.34
C ASP A 199 -0.01 -13.72 9.14
N ASP A 200 0.57 -14.93 9.18
CA ASP A 200 1.30 -15.51 8.05
C ASP A 200 0.43 -15.59 6.77
N ALA A 201 -0.86 -15.93 6.90
CA ALA A 201 -1.79 -15.98 5.75
C ALA A 201 -2.14 -14.58 5.21
N LEU A 202 -2.26 -13.56 6.08
CA LEU A 202 -2.41 -12.17 5.67
C LEU A 202 -1.20 -11.69 4.87
N LEU A 203 0.00 -11.87 5.42
CA LEU A 203 1.24 -11.46 4.75
C LEU A 203 1.41 -12.18 3.42
N GLN A 204 1.09 -13.48 3.35
CA GLN A 204 1.13 -14.22 2.10
C GLN A 204 0.12 -13.68 1.08
N ALA A 205 -1.11 -13.32 1.50
CA ALA A 205 -2.09 -12.73 0.61
C ALA A 205 -1.64 -11.36 0.07
N ILE A 206 -0.90 -10.58 0.85
CA ILE A 206 -0.27 -9.32 0.38
C ILE A 206 0.83 -9.63 -0.64
N ARG A 207 1.72 -10.58 -0.37
CA ARG A 207 2.76 -11.03 -1.32
C ARG A 207 2.17 -11.53 -2.64
N ASP A 208 1.09 -12.29 -2.55
CA ASP A 208 0.32 -12.80 -3.69
C ASP A 208 -0.51 -11.71 -4.40
N ARG A 209 -0.48 -10.46 -3.91
CA ARG A 209 -1.24 -9.31 -4.45
C ARG A 209 -2.75 -9.56 -4.50
N LYS A 210 -3.29 -10.32 -3.55
CA LYS A 210 -4.73 -10.64 -3.43
C LYS A 210 -5.51 -9.48 -2.81
N PHE A 211 -5.26 -8.25 -3.26
CA PHE A 211 -5.92 -7.04 -2.77
C PHE A 211 -5.93 -5.94 -3.82
N TYR A 212 -6.76 -4.93 -3.58
CA TYR A 212 -6.63 -3.63 -4.20
C TYR A 212 -6.51 -2.56 -3.11
N ALA A 213 -5.81 -1.48 -3.43
CA ALA A 213 -5.67 -0.31 -2.58
C ALA A 213 -6.75 0.71 -2.97
N THR A 214 -7.29 1.47 -2.01
CA THR A 214 -8.45 2.33 -2.29
C THR A 214 -8.70 3.43 -1.26
N GLN A 215 -9.39 4.48 -1.70
CA GLN A 215 -10.03 5.51 -0.88
C GLN A 215 -11.56 5.36 -0.83
N GLY A 216 -12.10 4.27 -1.36
CA GLY A 216 -13.54 4.01 -1.49
C GLY A 216 -13.89 3.11 -2.68
N PRO A 217 -13.49 3.46 -3.91
CA PRO A 217 -13.86 2.69 -5.11
C PRO A 217 -13.31 1.25 -5.12
N GLU A 218 -13.96 0.36 -5.86
CA GLU A 218 -13.46 -1.00 -6.09
C GLU A 218 -12.76 -1.09 -7.44
N VAL A 219 -11.65 -1.83 -7.52
CA VAL A 219 -10.96 -2.11 -8.79
C VAL A 219 -10.42 -3.53 -8.84
N HIS A 220 -10.67 -4.20 -9.97
CA HIS A 220 -10.20 -5.54 -10.25
C HIS A 220 -9.64 -5.59 -11.67
N ILE A 221 -8.47 -6.18 -11.83
CA ILE A 221 -7.82 -6.36 -13.13
C ILE A 221 -7.34 -7.81 -13.27
N TRP A 222 -7.52 -8.40 -14.45
CA TRP A 222 -7.05 -9.76 -14.75
C TRP A 222 -6.74 -9.91 -16.25
N ARG A 223 -5.95 -10.94 -16.56
CA ARG A 223 -5.68 -11.35 -17.94
C ARG A 223 -6.74 -12.36 -18.38
N GLU A 224 -7.28 -12.18 -19.57
CA GLU A 224 -8.11 -13.16 -20.26
C GLU A 224 -7.59 -13.34 -21.70
N GLY A 225 -6.88 -14.44 -21.95
CA GLY A 225 -6.24 -14.66 -23.24
C GLY A 225 -5.13 -13.63 -23.55
N ASP A 226 -5.31 -12.90 -24.63
CA ASP A 226 -4.47 -11.79 -25.10
C ASP A 226 -5.02 -10.41 -24.71
N GLU A 227 -6.04 -10.36 -23.84
CA GLU A 227 -6.61 -9.12 -23.33
C GLU A 227 -6.38 -8.97 -21.82
N VAL A 228 -6.37 -7.71 -21.39
CA VAL A 228 -6.50 -7.30 -20.00
C VAL A 228 -7.91 -6.79 -19.79
N LYS A 229 -8.58 -7.31 -18.78
CA LYS A 229 -9.93 -6.90 -18.38
C LYS A 229 -9.90 -6.22 -17.04
N LEU A 230 -10.80 -5.26 -16.89
CA LEU A 230 -10.99 -4.49 -15.68
C LEU A 230 -12.48 -4.43 -15.33
N ARG A 231 -12.77 -4.55 -14.03
CA ARG A 231 -14.08 -4.26 -13.44
C ARG A 231 -13.89 -3.35 -12.24
N CYS A 232 -14.77 -2.38 -12.07
CA CYS A 232 -14.73 -1.43 -10.96
C CYS A 232 -16.12 -1.01 -10.51
N SER A 233 -16.19 -0.37 -9.34
CA SER A 233 -17.36 0.42 -8.96
C SER A 233 -17.54 1.60 -9.94
N PRO A 234 -18.71 2.25 -10.00
CA PRO A 234 -18.95 3.37 -10.91
C PRO A 234 -17.85 4.45 -10.82
N ALA A 235 -17.22 4.74 -11.96
CA ALA A 235 -16.09 5.65 -12.07
C ALA A 235 -16.34 6.74 -13.12
N CYS A 236 -15.71 7.90 -12.95
CA CYS A 236 -15.65 8.94 -13.98
C CYS A 236 -14.39 8.85 -14.86
N ARG A 237 -13.37 8.11 -14.40
CA ARG A 237 -12.12 7.87 -15.13
C ARG A 237 -11.55 6.49 -14.80
N ILE A 238 -11.10 5.79 -15.84
CA ILE A 238 -10.30 4.57 -15.74
C ILE A 238 -8.98 4.83 -16.48
N SER A 239 -7.86 4.63 -15.81
CA SER A 239 -6.51 4.83 -16.33
C SER A 239 -5.70 3.54 -16.20
N LEU A 240 -4.97 3.15 -17.24
CA LEU A 240 -4.07 2.00 -17.30
C LEU A 240 -2.63 2.50 -17.44
N PHE A 241 -1.73 1.85 -16.70
CA PHE A 241 -0.32 2.20 -16.63
C PHE A 241 0.52 0.97 -16.96
N SER A 242 1.60 1.16 -17.73
CA SER A 242 2.43 0.10 -18.27
C SER A 242 3.78 0.65 -18.73
N ASN A 243 4.72 -0.24 -19.08
CA ASN A 243 5.96 0.13 -19.77
C ASN A 243 5.75 0.62 -21.22
N ILE A 244 4.53 0.51 -21.76
CA ILE A 244 4.18 1.04 -23.08
C ILE A 244 3.59 2.44 -22.96
N VAL A 245 4.35 3.45 -23.38
CA VAL A 245 4.02 4.89 -23.19
C VAL A 245 2.98 5.39 -24.20
N ILE A 246 3.03 4.93 -25.45
CA ILE A 246 2.10 5.38 -26.50
C ILE A 246 1.03 4.32 -26.67
N ASN A 247 -0.18 4.61 -26.18
CA ASN A 247 -1.29 3.67 -26.29
C ASN A 247 -2.65 4.37 -26.38
N SER A 248 -3.49 3.93 -27.31
CA SER A 248 -4.89 4.35 -27.41
C SER A 248 -5.78 3.52 -26.50
N GLY A 249 -6.64 4.17 -25.70
CA GLY A 249 -7.59 3.48 -24.82
C GLY A 249 -7.06 3.18 -23.42
N PHE A 250 -5.83 3.57 -23.08
CA PHE A 250 -5.31 3.45 -21.71
C PHE A 250 -5.94 4.45 -20.74
N CYS A 251 -6.55 5.52 -21.22
CA CYS A 251 -7.29 6.44 -20.37
C CYS A 251 -8.66 6.68 -21.00
N ILE A 252 -9.71 6.35 -20.26
CA ILE A 252 -11.10 6.65 -20.65
C ILE A 252 -11.75 7.51 -19.58
N ARG A 253 -12.62 8.41 -20.03
CA ARG A 253 -13.41 9.32 -19.20
C ARG A 253 -14.86 9.25 -19.61
N GLY A 254 -15.76 9.30 -18.63
CA GLY A 254 -17.19 9.17 -18.87
C GLY A 254 -17.98 9.26 -17.58
N GLU A 255 -19.22 8.81 -17.62
CA GLU A 255 -20.11 8.70 -16.46
C GLU A 255 -20.39 7.22 -16.20
N ASN A 256 -20.36 6.81 -14.93
CA ASN A 256 -20.68 5.44 -14.50
C ASN A 256 -19.91 4.34 -15.26
N LEU A 257 -18.61 4.54 -15.50
CA LEU A 257 -17.76 3.51 -16.05
C LEU A 257 -17.60 2.38 -15.02
N THR A 258 -17.89 1.14 -15.40
CA THR A 258 -17.81 -0.04 -14.50
C THR A 258 -16.93 -1.16 -15.03
N GLU A 259 -16.53 -1.08 -16.30
CA GLU A 259 -15.69 -2.07 -16.97
C GLU A 259 -14.83 -1.42 -18.04
N HIS A 260 -13.70 -2.06 -18.33
CA HIS A 260 -12.84 -1.72 -19.46
C HIS A 260 -12.04 -2.93 -19.91
N SER A 261 -11.63 -2.95 -21.17
CA SER A 261 -10.69 -3.96 -21.68
C SER A 261 -9.73 -3.37 -22.70
N CYS A 262 -8.54 -3.96 -22.78
CA CYS A 262 -7.57 -3.61 -23.81
C CYS A 262 -6.72 -4.83 -24.21
N PRO A 263 -6.29 -4.92 -25.48
CA PRO A 263 -5.36 -5.96 -25.89
C PRO A 263 -3.98 -5.77 -25.25
N ILE A 264 -3.32 -6.87 -24.93
CA ILE A 264 -1.91 -6.89 -24.51
C ILE A 264 -1.05 -6.54 -25.71
N GLN A 265 -0.18 -5.56 -25.55
CA GLN A 265 0.68 -5.08 -26.64
C GLN A 265 2.01 -5.84 -26.71
N PRO A 266 2.65 -5.89 -27.90
CA PRO A 266 4.02 -6.37 -28.01
C PRO A 266 4.95 -5.61 -27.04
N MET A 267 5.88 -6.33 -26.42
CA MET A 267 6.82 -5.81 -25.42
C MET A 267 6.20 -5.32 -24.11
N GLN A 268 4.88 -5.43 -23.94
CA GLN A 268 4.22 -5.07 -22.68
C GLN A 268 4.57 -6.09 -21.60
N SER A 269 5.28 -5.66 -20.56
CA SER A 269 5.77 -6.54 -19.49
C SER A 269 4.91 -6.49 -18.23
N TYR A 270 4.17 -5.40 -18.03
CA TYR A 270 3.24 -5.27 -16.92
C TYR A 270 2.09 -4.33 -17.25
N ILE A 271 1.02 -4.41 -16.48
CA ILE A 271 -0.06 -3.42 -16.49
C ILE A 271 -0.64 -3.24 -15.08
N ARG A 272 -1.07 -2.04 -14.74
CA ARG A 272 -1.90 -1.75 -13.57
C ARG A 272 -2.97 -0.74 -13.92
N ALA A 273 -3.95 -0.57 -13.06
CA ALA A 273 -5.06 0.35 -13.26
C ALA A 273 -5.29 1.27 -12.07
N GLU A 274 -5.85 2.43 -12.38
CA GLU A 274 -6.45 3.35 -11.43
C GLU A 274 -7.86 3.71 -11.88
N VAL A 275 -8.77 3.75 -10.92
CA VAL A 275 -10.15 4.18 -11.14
C VAL A 275 -10.45 5.37 -10.25
N THR A 276 -11.05 6.41 -10.81
CA THR A 276 -11.44 7.62 -10.07
C THR A 276 -12.96 7.73 -10.09
N ASP A 277 -13.59 7.82 -8.93
CA ASP A 277 -15.04 8.03 -8.82
C ASP A 277 -15.46 9.48 -9.06
N ALA A 278 -16.75 9.78 -8.94
CA ALA A 278 -17.29 11.12 -9.14
C ALA A 278 -16.90 12.12 -8.05
N GLU A 279 -16.48 11.66 -6.87
CA GLU A 279 -16.00 12.48 -5.75
C GLU A 279 -14.48 12.74 -5.84
N GLY A 280 -13.80 12.11 -6.79
CA GLY A 280 -12.36 12.23 -6.98
C GLY A 280 -11.53 11.22 -6.15
N LYS A 281 -12.18 10.29 -5.44
CA LYS A 281 -11.49 9.21 -4.72
C LYS A 281 -10.96 8.20 -5.72
N VAL A 282 -9.83 7.59 -5.38
CA VAL A 282 -9.11 6.68 -6.28
C VAL A 282 -9.03 5.28 -5.68
N ALA A 283 -9.09 4.27 -6.54
CA ALA A 283 -8.59 2.94 -6.23
C ALA A 283 -7.50 2.51 -7.20
N TRP A 284 -6.52 1.79 -6.67
CA TRP A 284 -5.32 1.33 -7.36
C TRP A 284 -5.31 -0.19 -7.37
N SER A 285 -5.22 -0.77 -8.57
CA SER A 285 -4.95 -2.20 -8.68
C SER A 285 -3.49 -2.48 -8.33
N ASN A 286 -3.20 -3.72 -7.96
CA ASN A 286 -1.82 -4.20 -8.00
C ASN A 286 -1.32 -4.34 -9.46
N ILE A 287 -0.01 -4.53 -9.61
CA ILE A 287 0.62 -4.81 -10.89
C ILE A 287 0.28 -6.24 -11.34
N LEU A 288 -0.28 -6.35 -12.54
CA LEU A 288 -0.46 -7.60 -13.28
C LEU A 288 0.79 -7.83 -14.14
N ASP A 289 1.52 -8.92 -13.87
CA ASP A 289 2.65 -9.35 -14.70
C ASP A 289 2.14 -9.91 -16.03
N LEU A 290 2.74 -9.50 -17.14
CA LEU A 290 2.35 -9.89 -18.51
C LEU A 290 3.46 -10.66 -19.24
N ARG A 291 4.58 -10.96 -18.56
CA ARG A 291 5.67 -11.78 -19.09
C ARG A 291 5.30 -13.26 -19.25
#